data_AF-A0A5C5BEL3-F1
#
_entry.id   AF-A0A5C5BEL3-F1
#
_cell.length_a   1.000
_cell.length_b   1.000
_cell.length_c   1.000
_cell.angle_alpha   90.00
_cell.angle_beta   90.00
_cell.angle_gamma   90.00
#
_symmetry.space_group_name_H-M   'P 1'
#
loop_
_entity.id
_entity.type
_entity.pdbx_description
1 polymer ?
#
loop_
_entity_poly.entity_id
_entity_poly.type
_entity_poly.pdbx_seq_one_letter_code
_entity_poly.pdbx_strand_id
1 'polypeptide(L)'
;MATGEIVRIGRGAYALPDVDHDVRTAVAAGGVLGCVSALRRWQVDVPGDESVVHVSVPRGRGTRAGAARAAKVRQHYEDADRHPVLPVTTFAAAAARAALCLPYDSAVATLDRALHQRPDAVRDEVFAMVRRTSPSRARAFAVDVDPSSRSAVETQVRLDLRRVGLAVAPNVSVPGVGEVDLLVDGVLDVEIDGYEFHHLRPQFAADRRRDRAALRLGVPTVRFAYEDAGPGVADEVLGVLRALAGKPAPADPRTPTEVLERIADLRSRCSVPEMRAEGWRHLTGADLQTAKRRVEALRSLVR
;
A
#
# COMPACT_ATOMS: atom_id res chain seq x y z
N MET A 1 -25.78 -30.51 27.08
CA MET A 1 -24.68 -31.30 26.48
C MET A 1 -24.67 -30.98 25.00
N ALA A 2 -23.68 -30.24 24.50
CA ALA A 2 -23.58 -29.93 23.08
C ALA A 2 -23.10 -31.19 22.34
N THR A 3 -23.92 -31.72 21.44
CA THR A 3 -23.56 -32.82 20.55
C THR A 3 -22.41 -32.36 19.66
N GLY A 4 -21.26 -33.03 19.76
CA GLY A 4 -20.04 -32.73 18.99
C GLY A 4 -20.18 -33.06 17.50
N GLU A 5 -21.11 -32.40 16.81
CA GLU A 5 -21.33 -32.56 15.38
C GLU A 5 -20.09 -32.05 14.62
N ILE A 6 -19.31 -32.98 14.09
CA ILE A 6 -18.22 -32.69 13.17
C ILE A 6 -18.71 -32.83 11.74
N VAL A 7 -18.46 -31.81 10.93
CA VAL A 7 -18.81 -31.79 9.51
C VAL A 7 -17.59 -32.08 8.67
N ARG A 8 -17.76 -32.91 7.63
CA ARG A 8 -16.69 -33.19 6.68
C ARG A 8 -16.52 -31.99 5.75
N ILE A 9 -15.33 -31.40 5.76
CA ILE A 9 -14.99 -30.22 4.93
C ILE A 9 -14.03 -30.57 3.79
N GLY A 10 -13.49 -31.79 3.78
CA GLY A 10 -12.62 -32.26 2.72
C GLY A 10 -12.31 -33.76 2.81
N ARG A 11 -11.41 -34.24 1.94
CA ARG A 11 -10.94 -35.64 2.04
C ARG A 11 -10.06 -35.79 3.27
N GLY A 12 -10.54 -36.52 4.27
CA GLY A 12 -9.82 -36.74 5.52
C GLY A 12 -9.78 -35.52 6.43
N ALA A 13 -10.60 -34.49 6.16
CA ALA A 13 -10.67 -33.27 6.94
C ALA A 13 -12.09 -33.04 7.47
N TYR A 14 -12.19 -32.85 8.77
CA TYR A 14 -13.42 -32.62 9.53
C TYR A 14 -13.24 -31.38 10.40
N ALA A 15 -14.31 -30.64 10.62
CA ALA A 15 -14.30 -29.43 11.44
C ALA A 15 -15.63 -29.27 12.17
N LEU A 16 -15.69 -28.33 13.12
CA LEU A 16 -16.94 -27.92 13.75
C LEU A 16 -17.85 -27.17 12.75
N PRO A 17 -19.18 -27.13 12.98
CA PRO A 17 -20.12 -26.57 12.01
C PRO A 17 -19.90 -25.07 11.79
N ASP A 18 -19.39 -24.37 12.79
CA ASP A 18 -19.07 -22.94 12.83
C ASP A 18 -17.68 -22.61 12.27
N VAL A 19 -16.96 -23.59 11.70
CA VAL A 19 -15.66 -23.30 11.07
C VAL A 19 -15.82 -22.24 10.00
N ASP A 20 -14.92 -21.26 10.10
CA ASP A 20 -14.77 -20.14 9.20
C ASP A 20 -14.88 -20.54 7.72
N HIS A 21 -15.60 -19.72 6.97
CA HIS A 21 -15.91 -19.98 5.56
C HIS A 21 -14.65 -20.08 4.68
N ASP A 22 -13.67 -19.18 4.85
CA ASP A 22 -12.47 -19.16 4.04
C ASP A 22 -11.62 -20.39 4.33
N VAL A 23 -11.48 -20.74 5.60
CA VAL A 23 -10.75 -21.94 6.04
C VAL A 23 -11.38 -23.19 5.45
N ARG A 24 -12.72 -23.30 5.54
CA ARG A 24 -13.47 -24.41 4.94
C ARG A 24 -13.21 -24.50 3.44
N THR A 25 -13.27 -23.36 2.75
CA THR A 25 -13.04 -23.26 1.31
C THR A 25 -11.61 -23.68 0.92
N ALA A 26 -10.61 -23.23 1.67
CA ALA A 26 -9.21 -23.61 1.45
C ALA A 26 -8.96 -25.11 1.64
N VAL A 27 -9.51 -25.69 2.71
CA VAL A 27 -9.38 -27.13 3.00
C VAL A 27 -10.14 -27.97 1.98
N ALA A 28 -11.33 -27.55 1.54
CA ALA A 28 -12.10 -28.21 0.49
C ALA A 28 -11.35 -28.18 -0.86
N ALA A 29 -10.70 -27.07 -1.17
CA ALA A 29 -9.78 -26.93 -2.31
C ALA A 29 -8.48 -27.74 -2.14
N GLY A 30 -8.24 -28.31 -0.96
CA GLY A 30 -7.10 -29.17 -0.69
C GLY A 30 -5.81 -28.40 -0.43
N GLY A 31 -5.92 -27.15 -0.02
CA GLY A 31 -4.82 -26.26 0.30
C GLY A 31 -4.99 -25.59 1.67
N VAL A 32 -4.29 -24.48 1.85
CA VAL A 32 -4.39 -23.58 3.02
C VAL A 32 -4.64 -22.17 2.52
N LEU A 33 -5.12 -21.26 3.37
CA LEU A 33 -5.24 -19.86 2.98
C LEU A 33 -3.86 -19.30 2.66
N GLY A 34 -3.75 -18.57 1.56
CA GLY A 34 -2.52 -17.92 1.10
C GLY A 34 -2.80 -16.52 0.56
N CYS A 35 -1.77 -15.83 0.08
CA CYS A 35 -1.93 -14.53 -0.59
C CYS A 35 -2.70 -13.52 0.29
N VAL A 36 -3.63 -12.74 -0.31
CA VAL A 36 -4.44 -11.73 0.39
C VAL A 36 -5.37 -12.34 1.45
N SER A 37 -5.92 -13.53 1.24
CA SER A 37 -6.78 -14.17 2.25
C SER A 37 -6.00 -14.58 3.50
N ALA A 38 -4.75 -15.03 3.35
CA ALA A 38 -3.87 -15.23 4.51
C ALA A 38 -3.48 -13.90 5.16
N LEU A 39 -3.14 -12.86 4.38
CA LEU A 39 -2.80 -11.54 4.93
C LEU A 39 -3.94 -10.93 5.76
N ARG A 40 -5.21 -11.10 5.34
CA ARG A 40 -6.37 -10.70 6.16
C ARG A 40 -6.42 -11.42 7.50
N ARG A 41 -6.07 -12.71 7.56
CA ARG A 41 -5.94 -13.47 8.82
C ARG A 41 -4.81 -12.97 9.69
N TRP A 42 -3.77 -12.42 9.08
CA TRP A 42 -2.69 -11.72 9.74
C TRP A 42 -3.04 -10.27 10.11
N GLN A 43 -4.30 -9.85 9.94
CA GLN A 43 -4.82 -8.50 10.23
C GLN A 43 -4.17 -7.40 9.38
N VAL A 44 -3.67 -7.76 8.19
CA VAL A 44 -3.24 -6.81 7.18
C VAL A 44 -4.45 -6.41 6.35
N ASP A 45 -4.72 -5.10 6.31
CA ASP A 45 -5.69 -4.53 5.38
C ASP A 45 -5.12 -4.62 3.95
N VAL A 46 -5.89 -5.24 3.05
CA VAL A 46 -5.45 -5.55 1.69
C VAL A 46 -6.54 -5.24 0.68
N PRO A 47 -6.20 -4.63 -0.46
CA PRO A 47 -7.17 -4.30 -1.49
C PRO A 47 -7.75 -5.55 -2.18
N GLY A 48 -8.98 -5.43 -2.68
CA GLY A 48 -9.61 -6.42 -3.58
C GLY A 48 -10.87 -7.08 -3.03
N ASP A 49 -11.54 -7.85 -3.87
CA ASP A 49 -12.81 -8.53 -3.56
C ASP A 49 -12.63 -9.57 -2.44
N GLU A 50 -13.24 -9.31 -1.28
CA GLU A 50 -13.21 -10.22 -0.14
C GLU A 50 -13.96 -11.53 -0.37
N SER A 51 -14.87 -11.56 -1.35
CA SER A 51 -15.62 -12.76 -1.68
C SER A 51 -14.78 -13.81 -2.42
N VAL A 52 -13.57 -13.46 -2.89
CA VAL A 52 -12.64 -14.39 -3.53
C VAL A 52 -11.62 -14.91 -2.52
N VAL A 53 -11.67 -16.22 -2.25
CA VAL A 53 -10.74 -16.89 -1.33
C VAL A 53 -9.46 -17.29 -2.07
N HIS A 54 -8.32 -16.79 -1.63
CA HIS A 54 -7.01 -17.15 -2.16
C HIS A 54 -6.43 -18.34 -1.39
N VAL A 55 -6.12 -19.41 -2.13
CA VAL A 55 -5.71 -20.70 -1.57
C VAL A 55 -4.36 -21.11 -2.14
N SER A 56 -3.42 -21.47 -1.26
CA SER A 56 -2.15 -22.09 -1.61
C SER A 56 -2.31 -23.61 -1.65
N VAL A 57 -2.07 -24.21 -2.81
CA VAL A 57 -2.26 -25.64 -3.07
C VAL A 57 -0.91 -26.26 -3.47
N PRO A 58 -0.50 -27.39 -2.88
CA PRO A 58 0.76 -28.06 -3.26
C PRO A 58 0.90 -28.32 -4.75
N ARG A 59 2.12 -28.27 -5.27
CA ARG A 59 2.39 -28.61 -6.67
C ARG A 59 2.06 -30.08 -6.95
N GLY A 60 1.70 -30.37 -8.21
CA GLY A 60 1.39 -31.75 -8.66
C GLY A 60 0.04 -32.30 -8.18
N ARG A 61 -0.73 -31.56 -7.37
CA ARG A 61 -2.13 -31.91 -7.08
C ARG A 61 -3.01 -31.52 -8.26
N GLY A 62 -3.53 -32.52 -8.98
CA GLY A 62 -4.49 -32.29 -10.07
C GLY A 62 -5.72 -31.50 -9.60
N THR A 63 -6.20 -30.58 -10.43
CA THR A 63 -7.47 -29.89 -10.24
C THR A 63 -8.59 -30.92 -10.10
N ARG A 64 -9.23 -31.03 -8.93
CA ARG A 64 -10.58 -31.61 -8.94
C ARG A 64 -11.49 -30.55 -9.54
N ALA A 65 -11.93 -30.78 -10.78
CA ALA A 65 -12.81 -29.90 -11.54
C ALA A 65 -14.09 -29.47 -10.79
N GLY A 66 -14.48 -30.17 -9.72
CA GLY A 66 -15.62 -29.82 -8.86
C GLY A 66 -15.34 -28.74 -7.80
N ALA A 67 -14.12 -28.61 -7.27
CA ALA A 67 -13.79 -27.62 -6.22
C ALA A 67 -13.44 -26.24 -6.79
N ALA A 68 -12.85 -26.20 -8.00
CA ALA A 68 -12.57 -24.96 -8.73
C ALA A 68 -13.84 -24.34 -9.36
N ARG A 69 -14.95 -25.09 -9.43
CA ARG A 69 -16.25 -24.63 -9.98
C ARG A 69 -17.14 -23.95 -8.94
N ALA A 70 -16.81 -24.03 -7.65
CA ALA A 70 -17.37 -23.10 -6.67
C ALA A 70 -16.78 -21.72 -7.00
N ALA A 71 -17.56 -20.91 -7.72
CA ALA A 71 -17.15 -19.59 -8.16
C ALA A 71 -16.62 -18.81 -6.96
N LYS A 72 -15.46 -18.15 -7.14
CA LYS A 72 -14.73 -17.31 -6.17
C LYS A 72 -13.60 -17.98 -5.36
N VAL A 73 -12.84 -18.89 -5.97
CA VAL A 73 -11.55 -19.35 -5.41
C VAL A 73 -10.39 -19.02 -6.35
N ARG A 74 -9.36 -18.36 -5.84
CA ARG A 74 -8.08 -18.12 -6.54
C ARG A 74 -7.04 -19.12 -6.03
N GLN A 75 -6.70 -20.12 -6.83
CA GLN A 75 -5.72 -21.15 -6.46
C GLN A 75 -4.31 -20.78 -6.92
N HIS A 76 -3.34 -20.93 -6.01
CA HIS A 76 -1.91 -20.76 -6.27
C HIS A 76 -1.23 -22.12 -6.12
N TYR A 77 -0.68 -22.66 -7.21
CA TYR A 77 0.01 -23.95 -7.18
C TYR A 77 1.47 -23.76 -6.78
N GLU A 78 1.76 -24.01 -5.51
CA GLU A 78 3.05 -23.74 -4.90
C GLU A 78 3.29 -24.59 -3.65
N ASP A 79 4.55 -24.75 -3.32
CA ASP A 79 4.99 -25.33 -2.05
C ASP A 79 5.32 -24.16 -1.11
N ALA A 80 4.28 -23.50 -0.61
CA ALA A 80 4.40 -22.38 0.32
C ALA A 80 4.63 -22.86 1.75
N ASP A 81 5.43 -22.10 2.50
CA ASP A 81 5.64 -22.32 3.92
C ASP A 81 4.32 -22.13 4.68
N ARG A 82 3.95 -23.16 5.44
CA ARG A 82 2.69 -23.21 6.18
C ARG A 82 2.92 -22.81 7.62
N HIS A 83 1.92 -22.15 8.20
CA HIS A 83 1.91 -21.99 9.64
C HIS A 83 1.83 -23.37 10.32
N PRO A 84 2.56 -23.63 11.41
CA PRO A 84 2.62 -24.96 12.05
C PRO A 84 1.31 -25.43 12.70
N VAL A 85 0.29 -24.58 12.76
CA VAL A 85 -0.93 -24.82 13.57
C VAL A 85 -2.16 -24.36 12.80
N LEU A 86 -2.16 -23.11 12.34
CA LEU A 86 -3.28 -22.52 11.61
C LEU A 86 -3.29 -22.97 10.14
N PRO A 87 -4.47 -23.09 9.51
CA PRO A 87 -4.63 -23.45 8.10
C PRO A 87 -4.34 -22.27 7.16
N VAL A 88 -3.21 -21.59 7.36
CA VAL A 88 -2.75 -20.41 6.62
C VAL A 88 -1.26 -20.58 6.27
N THR A 89 -0.77 -19.89 5.25
CA THR A 89 0.67 -19.75 5.00
C THR A 89 1.31 -18.83 6.03
N THR A 90 2.64 -18.92 6.20
CA THR A 90 3.39 -17.94 7.00
C THR A 90 3.18 -16.53 6.46
N PHE A 91 3.42 -15.52 7.31
CA PHE A 91 3.27 -14.11 6.91
C PHE A 91 4.12 -13.77 5.69
N ALA A 92 5.40 -14.16 5.68
CA ALA A 92 6.32 -13.93 4.58
C ALA A 92 5.85 -14.60 3.27
N ALA A 93 5.43 -15.86 3.34
CA ALA A 93 4.90 -16.57 2.17
C ALA A 93 3.60 -15.93 1.65
N ALA A 94 2.71 -15.49 2.54
CA ALA A 94 1.47 -14.80 2.18
C ALA A 94 1.77 -13.47 1.46
N ALA A 95 2.65 -12.65 2.03
CA ALA A 95 3.07 -11.36 1.46
C ALA A 95 3.77 -11.53 0.12
N ALA A 96 4.71 -12.47 0.00
CA ALA A 96 5.40 -12.76 -1.26
C ALA A 96 4.43 -13.25 -2.35
N ARG A 97 3.47 -14.10 -1.99
CA ARG A 97 2.44 -14.56 -2.93
C ARG A 97 1.50 -13.42 -3.34
N ALA A 98 1.08 -12.55 -2.40
CA ALA A 98 0.28 -11.37 -2.72
C ALA A 98 1.03 -10.43 -3.67
N ALA A 99 2.32 -10.21 -3.41
CA ALA A 99 3.18 -9.39 -4.24
C ALA A 99 3.27 -9.89 -5.69
N LEU A 100 3.23 -11.21 -5.91
CA LEU A 100 3.22 -11.83 -7.24
C LEU A 100 1.82 -11.94 -7.87
N CYS A 101 0.76 -11.95 -7.05
CA CYS A 101 -0.61 -12.19 -7.50
C CYS A 101 -1.35 -10.92 -7.92
N LEU A 102 -1.11 -9.82 -7.20
CA LEU A 102 -1.87 -8.57 -7.36
C LEU A 102 -1.34 -7.74 -8.55
N PRO A 103 -2.16 -6.81 -9.10
CA PRO A 103 -1.64 -5.71 -9.90
C PRO A 103 -0.52 -4.98 -9.16
N TYR A 104 0.46 -4.42 -9.89
CA TYR A 104 1.68 -3.89 -9.29
C TYR A 104 1.43 -2.86 -8.17
N ASP A 105 0.61 -1.84 -8.41
CA ASP A 105 0.30 -0.80 -7.43
C ASP A 105 -0.37 -1.36 -6.18
N SER A 106 -1.34 -2.25 -6.37
CA SER A 106 -2.01 -2.95 -5.27
C SER A 106 -1.05 -3.85 -4.49
N ALA A 107 -0.04 -4.43 -5.16
CA ALA A 107 1.03 -5.17 -4.50
C ALA A 107 1.93 -4.24 -3.68
N VAL A 108 2.30 -3.06 -4.18
CA VAL A 108 3.07 -2.07 -3.41
C VAL A 108 2.28 -1.64 -2.17
N ALA A 109 1.01 -1.24 -2.32
CA ALA A 109 0.16 -0.85 -1.18
C ALA A 109 0.02 -1.98 -0.14
N THR A 110 -0.15 -3.22 -0.60
CA THR A 110 -0.19 -4.39 0.28
C THR A 110 1.13 -4.59 1.03
N LEU A 111 2.26 -4.41 0.35
CA LEU A 111 3.58 -4.55 0.96
C LEU A 111 3.91 -3.41 1.92
N ASP A 112 3.57 -2.16 1.59
CA ASP A 112 3.70 -1.01 2.49
C ASP A 112 2.96 -1.32 3.79
N ARG A 113 1.68 -1.73 3.71
CA ARG A 113 0.86 -2.05 4.89
C ARG A 113 1.39 -3.24 5.68
N ALA A 114 1.76 -4.32 5.00
CA ALA A 114 2.27 -5.53 5.64
C ALA A 114 3.58 -5.26 6.38
N LEU A 115 4.51 -4.54 5.75
CA LEU A 115 5.81 -4.22 6.33
C LEU A 115 5.72 -3.13 7.40
N HIS A 116 4.75 -2.23 7.31
CA HIS A 116 4.46 -1.27 8.38
C HIS A 116 4.05 -1.98 9.68
N GLN A 117 3.21 -3.01 9.58
CA GLN A 117 2.78 -3.79 10.76
C GLN A 117 3.88 -4.70 11.32
N ARG A 118 4.76 -5.21 10.45
CA ARG A 118 5.81 -6.19 10.79
C ARG A 118 7.15 -5.75 10.18
N PRO A 119 7.80 -4.71 10.72
CA PRO A 119 9.02 -4.16 10.16
C PRO A 119 10.19 -5.15 10.24
N ASP A 120 11.18 -4.91 9.37
CA ASP A 120 12.54 -5.48 9.25
C ASP A 120 12.75 -7.00 9.26
N ALA A 121 12.03 -7.78 10.06
CA ALA A 121 12.19 -9.23 10.15
C ALA A 121 11.72 -9.97 8.88
N VAL A 122 10.92 -9.34 8.01
CA VAL A 122 10.23 -10.02 6.91
C VAL A 122 10.47 -9.39 5.54
N ARG A 123 11.02 -8.16 5.45
CA ARG A 123 11.23 -7.49 4.15
C ARG A 123 12.16 -8.29 3.23
N ASP A 124 13.35 -8.61 3.74
CA ASP A 124 14.37 -9.32 2.96
C ASP A 124 13.90 -10.72 2.58
N GLU A 125 13.22 -11.41 3.50
CA GLU A 125 12.61 -12.71 3.25
C GLU A 125 11.56 -12.63 2.14
N VAL A 126 10.60 -11.70 2.23
CA VAL A 126 9.56 -11.50 1.21
C VAL A 126 10.18 -11.18 -0.14
N PHE A 127 11.15 -10.26 -0.19
CA PHE A 127 11.78 -9.82 -1.43
C PHE A 127 12.62 -10.94 -2.04
N ALA A 128 13.30 -11.75 -1.22
CA ALA A 128 13.99 -12.96 -1.67
C ALA A 128 13.00 -13.98 -2.25
N MET A 129 11.86 -14.22 -1.59
CA MET A 129 10.81 -15.12 -2.08
C MET A 129 10.24 -14.65 -3.43
N VAL A 130 9.93 -13.35 -3.57
CA VAL A 130 9.48 -12.75 -4.83
C VAL A 130 10.55 -12.90 -5.90
N ARG A 131 11.82 -12.61 -5.58
CA ARG A 131 12.96 -12.66 -6.51
C ARG A 131 13.15 -14.04 -7.12
N ARG A 132 12.89 -15.13 -6.38
CA ARG A 132 12.95 -16.50 -6.92
C ARG A 132 11.97 -16.74 -8.08
N THR A 133 10.85 -16.01 -8.11
CA THR A 133 9.82 -16.14 -9.16
C THR A 133 9.89 -15.02 -10.19
N SER A 134 10.12 -13.78 -9.73
CA SER A 134 10.18 -12.58 -10.57
C SER A 134 11.30 -11.64 -10.08
N PRO A 135 12.53 -11.80 -10.57
CA PRO A 135 13.65 -10.93 -10.21
C PRO A 135 13.42 -9.45 -10.56
N SER A 136 12.72 -9.17 -11.68
CA SER A 136 12.41 -7.79 -12.10
C SER A 136 11.45 -7.11 -11.13
N ARG A 137 10.40 -7.81 -10.70
CA ARG A 137 9.44 -7.27 -9.75
C ARG A 137 10.04 -7.05 -8.36
N ALA A 138 10.91 -7.95 -7.90
CA ALA A 138 11.66 -7.74 -6.65
C ALA A 138 12.57 -6.51 -6.70
N ARG A 139 13.25 -6.25 -7.84
CA ARG A 139 14.01 -5.01 -8.04
C ARG A 139 13.11 -3.78 -8.05
N ALA A 140 11.95 -3.87 -8.68
CA ALA A 140 11.01 -2.77 -8.74
C ALA A 140 10.44 -2.43 -7.34
N PHE A 141 10.13 -3.44 -6.52
CA PHE A 141 9.70 -3.23 -5.14
C PHE A 141 10.79 -2.60 -4.25
N ALA A 142 12.07 -2.81 -4.54
CA ALA A 142 13.15 -2.10 -3.85
C ALA A 142 13.13 -0.58 -4.09
N VAL A 143 12.45 -0.12 -5.15
CA VAL A 143 12.30 1.30 -5.50
C VAL A 143 10.99 1.88 -4.96
N ASP A 144 9.89 1.12 -5.02
CA ASP A 144 8.55 1.67 -4.77
C ASP A 144 7.96 1.36 -3.39
N VAL A 145 8.38 0.28 -2.74
CA VAL A 145 7.85 -0.11 -1.43
C VAL A 145 8.48 0.78 -0.36
N ASP A 146 7.60 1.53 0.31
CA ASP A 146 7.91 2.45 1.40
C ASP A 146 6.88 2.24 2.53
N PRO A 147 7.22 1.46 3.56
CA PRO A 147 6.34 1.15 4.68
C PRO A 147 5.93 2.37 5.52
N SER A 148 6.44 3.56 5.22
CA SER A 148 6.01 4.79 5.88
C SER A 148 4.60 5.20 5.44
N SER A 149 4.14 4.81 4.25
CA SER A 149 2.74 5.04 3.81
C SER A 149 1.78 4.21 4.66
N ARG A 150 0.75 4.83 5.25
CA ARG A 150 -0.11 4.18 6.25
C ARG A 150 -1.41 3.63 5.70
N SER A 151 -1.81 4.09 4.52
CA SER A 151 -3.01 3.64 3.83
C SER A 151 -2.74 3.30 2.37
N ALA A 152 -3.60 2.45 1.80
CA ALA A 152 -3.51 2.10 0.38
C ALA A 152 -3.72 3.32 -0.53
N VAL A 153 -4.53 4.29 -0.08
CA VAL A 153 -4.78 5.53 -0.82
C VAL A 153 -3.55 6.44 -0.83
N GLU A 154 -2.86 6.60 0.31
CA GLU A 154 -1.57 7.31 0.37
C GLU A 154 -0.54 6.68 -0.56
N THR A 155 -0.39 5.35 -0.54
CA THR A 155 0.52 4.65 -1.46
C THR A 155 0.14 4.91 -2.91
N GLN A 156 -1.15 4.85 -3.26
CA GLN A 156 -1.59 5.07 -4.65
C GLN A 156 -1.29 6.51 -5.11
N VAL A 157 -1.59 7.51 -4.28
CA VAL A 157 -1.29 8.92 -4.58
C VAL A 157 0.22 9.14 -4.69
N ARG A 158 1.00 8.58 -3.76
CA ARG A 158 2.48 8.62 -3.80
C ARG A 158 3.03 8.07 -5.11
N LEU A 159 2.56 6.92 -5.55
CA LEU A 159 2.98 6.32 -6.81
C LEU A 159 2.56 7.18 -8.02
N ASP A 160 1.34 7.70 -8.04
CA ASP A 160 0.86 8.54 -9.15
C ASP A 160 1.64 9.86 -9.26
N LEU A 161 1.98 10.50 -8.12
CA LEU A 161 2.82 11.69 -8.07
C LEU A 161 4.26 11.43 -8.51
N ARG A 162 4.87 10.32 -8.08
CA ARG A 162 6.21 9.90 -8.55
C ARG A 162 6.25 9.66 -10.06
N ARG A 163 5.17 9.09 -10.61
CA ARG A 163 5.03 8.87 -12.05
C ARG A 163 5.04 10.16 -12.84
N VAL A 164 4.38 11.21 -12.37
CA VAL A 164 4.44 12.52 -13.04
C VAL A 164 5.77 13.27 -12.79
N GLY A 165 6.73 12.65 -12.10
CA GLY A 165 8.11 13.11 -11.98
C GLY A 165 8.42 13.89 -10.70
N LEU A 166 7.51 13.85 -9.72
CA LEU A 166 7.67 14.58 -8.46
C LEU A 166 8.43 13.76 -7.42
N ALA A 167 9.21 14.42 -6.57
CA ALA A 167 9.73 13.78 -5.36
C ALA A 167 8.60 13.69 -4.33
N VAL A 168 8.40 12.52 -3.71
CA VAL A 168 7.31 12.34 -2.73
C VAL A 168 7.82 11.61 -1.50
N ALA A 169 7.74 12.26 -0.35
CA ALA A 169 8.13 11.71 0.94
C ALA A 169 6.90 11.46 1.83
N PRO A 170 6.54 10.19 2.08
CA PRO A 170 5.39 9.87 2.94
C PRO A 170 5.68 10.03 4.44
N ASN A 171 4.65 10.38 5.22
CA ASN A 171 4.63 10.41 6.68
C ASN A 171 5.83 11.14 7.30
N VAL A 172 6.07 12.36 6.83
CA VAL A 172 7.23 13.17 7.20
C VAL A 172 6.92 14.04 8.41
N SER A 173 7.76 14.03 9.44
CA SER A 173 7.65 14.96 10.56
C SER A 173 8.23 16.34 10.23
N VAL A 174 7.37 17.33 10.02
CA VAL A 174 7.73 18.74 9.80
C VAL A 174 7.87 19.47 11.15
N PRO A 175 9.04 20.09 11.45
CA PRO A 175 9.25 20.83 12.69
C PRO A 175 8.18 21.89 12.95
N GLY A 176 7.53 21.87 14.12
CA GLY A 176 6.50 22.84 14.50
C GLY A 176 5.12 22.60 13.88
N VAL A 177 4.96 21.60 13.01
CA VAL A 177 3.69 21.20 12.41
C VAL A 177 3.26 19.83 12.91
N GLY A 178 4.20 18.88 12.94
CA GLY A 178 3.93 17.47 13.17
C GLY A 178 4.11 16.64 11.90
N GLU A 179 3.58 15.44 11.92
CA GLU A 179 3.62 14.55 10.77
C GLU A 179 2.64 15.00 9.68
N VAL A 180 3.07 14.85 8.43
CA VAL A 180 2.27 15.13 7.22
C VAL A 180 2.25 13.90 6.31
N ASP A 181 1.13 13.67 5.63
CA ASP A 181 0.94 12.45 4.84
C ASP A 181 1.93 12.33 3.68
N LEU A 182 2.06 13.36 2.84
CA LEU A 182 2.95 13.36 1.67
C LEU A 182 3.60 14.75 1.48
N LEU A 183 4.91 14.85 1.69
CA LEU A 183 5.68 16.05 1.37
C LEU A 183 6.25 15.94 -0.06
N VAL A 184 5.77 16.81 -0.95
CA VAL A 184 6.06 16.81 -2.39
C VAL A 184 7.13 17.85 -2.73
N ASP A 185 8.22 17.40 -3.36
CA ASP A 185 9.41 18.20 -3.71
C ASP A 185 10.01 19.01 -2.54
N GLY A 186 9.69 18.65 -1.29
CA GLY A 186 10.02 19.43 -0.11
C GLY A 186 9.27 20.76 0.01
N VAL A 187 8.28 21.01 -0.85
CA VAL A 187 7.61 22.32 -0.99
C VAL A 187 6.17 22.26 -0.55
N LEU A 188 5.42 21.23 -0.96
CA LEU A 188 3.98 21.16 -0.80
C LEU A 188 3.61 19.96 0.07
N ASP A 189 2.87 20.21 1.13
CA ASP A 189 2.22 19.18 1.93
C ASP A 189 0.89 18.77 1.26
N VAL A 190 0.69 17.47 1.06
CA VAL A 190 -0.52 16.87 0.50
C VAL A 190 -1.09 15.91 1.53
N GLU A 191 -2.23 16.27 2.12
CA GLU A 191 -2.94 15.44 3.12
C GLU A 191 -4.16 14.75 2.49
N ILE A 192 -4.45 13.52 2.91
CA ILE A 192 -5.58 12.72 2.46
C ILE A 192 -6.49 12.45 3.66
N ASP A 193 -7.57 13.23 3.78
CA ASP A 193 -8.48 13.21 4.91
C ASP A 193 -9.47 12.03 4.77
N GLY A 194 -9.28 10.98 5.58
CA GLY A 194 -10.25 9.88 5.72
C GLY A 194 -11.47 10.29 6.54
N TYR A 195 -12.69 10.03 6.05
CA TYR A 195 -13.94 10.43 6.74
C TYR A 195 -14.05 9.89 8.17
N GLU A 196 -13.57 8.67 8.45
CA GLU A 196 -13.57 8.07 9.79
C GLU A 196 -12.68 8.82 10.80
N PHE A 197 -11.67 9.58 10.35
CA PHE A 197 -10.67 10.19 11.22
C PHE A 197 -10.96 11.66 11.60
N HIS A 198 -11.96 12.32 11.00
CA HIS A 198 -12.23 13.76 11.22
C HIS A 198 -13.62 14.10 11.76
N HIS A 199 -14.35 13.13 12.32
CA HIS A 199 -15.71 13.35 12.84
C HIS A 199 -15.77 14.20 14.13
N LEU A 200 -14.63 14.39 14.83
CA LEU A 200 -14.58 15.17 16.08
C LEU A 200 -14.13 16.62 15.82
N ARG A 201 -14.97 17.59 16.20
CA ARG A 201 -14.67 19.04 16.10
C ARG A 201 -13.28 19.43 16.64
N PRO A 202 -12.77 18.88 17.76
CA PRO A 202 -11.43 19.21 18.25
C PRO A 202 -10.30 18.81 17.29
N GLN A 203 -10.41 17.66 16.61
CA GLN A 203 -9.42 17.18 15.63
C GLN A 203 -9.40 18.11 14.42
N PHE A 204 -10.58 18.38 13.84
CA PHE A 204 -10.72 19.34 12.75
C PHE A 204 -10.08 20.71 13.07
N ALA A 205 -10.35 21.24 14.26
CA ALA A 205 -9.78 22.52 14.69
C ALA A 205 -8.24 22.46 14.86
N ALA A 206 -7.71 21.31 15.29
CA ALA A 206 -6.26 21.07 15.38
C ALA A 206 -5.62 21.01 13.99
N ASP A 207 -6.24 20.31 13.04
CA ASP A 207 -5.76 20.20 11.66
C ASP A 207 -5.68 21.59 11.00
N ARG A 208 -6.73 22.40 11.13
CA ARG A 208 -6.70 23.80 10.65
C ARG A 208 -5.63 24.67 11.33
N ARG A 209 -5.21 24.35 12.57
CA ARG A 209 -4.06 25.03 13.20
C ARG A 209 -2.74 24.55 12.62
N ARG A 210 -2.60 23.25 12.35
CA ARG A 210 -1.43 22.66 11.68
C ARG A 210 -1.23 23.26 10.29
N ASP A 211 -2.28 23.33 9.47
CA ASP A 211 -2.21 23.90 8.12
C ASP A 211 -1.68 25.34 8.12
N ARG A 212 -2.16 26.16 9.06
CA ARG A 212 -1.68 27.54 9.24
C ARG A 212 -0.24 27.60 9.75
N ALA A 213 0.17 26.65 10.59
CA ALA A 213 1.56 26.55 11.04
C ALA A 213 2.49 26.16 9.87
N ALA A 214 2.10 25.16 9.08
CA ALA A 214 2.84 24.72 7.90
C ALA A 214 3.03 25.85 6.89
N LEU A 215 1.95 26.59 6.58
CA LEU A 215 2.02 27.74 5.68
C LEU A 215 3.00 28.82 6.17
N ARG A 216 3.02 29.13 7.47
CA ARG A 216 3.98 30.09 8.06
C ARG A 216 5.42 29.62 7.96
N LEU A 217 5.65 28.32 7.81
CA LEU A 217 6.97 27.72 7.63
C LEU A 217 7.34 27.56 6.14
N GLY A 218 6.50 28.08 5.25
CA GLY A 218 6.70 28.01 3.81
C GLY A 218 6.36 26.66 3.21
N VAL A 219 5.58 25.83 3.92
CA VAL A 219 5.10 24.52 3.47
C VAL A 219 3.57 24.62 3.37
N PRO A 220 3.01 25.17 2.29
CA PRO A 220 1.56 25.17 2.10
C PRO A 220 1.01 23.73 2.11
N THR A 221 -0.23 23.57 2.58
CA THR A 221 -0.94 22.29 2.61
C THR A 221 -2.11 22.32 1.63
N VAL A 222 -2.23 21.28 0.81
CA VAL A 222 -3.46 20.96 0.06
C VAL A 222 -4.06 19.69 0.65
N ARG A 223 -5.38 19.69 0.86
CA ARG A 223 -6.09 18.56 1.47
C ARG A 223 -7.11 18.01 0.50
N PHE A 224 -7.14 16.68 0.38
CA PHE A 224 -8.13 15.96 -0.40
C PHE A 224 -9.02 15.16 0.53
N ALA A 225 -10.34 15.21 0.31
CA ALA A 225 -11.21 14.22 0.92
C ALA A 225 -10.87 12.84 0.35
N TYR A 226 -11.13 11.78 1.11
CA TYR A 226 -10.91 10.40 0.64
C TYR A 226 -11.57 10.13 -0.72
N GLU A 227 -12.77 10.68 -0.96
CA GLU A 227 -13.51 10.56 -2.21
C GLU A 227 -12.81 11.27 -3.39
N ASP A 228 -12.02 12.30 -3.10
CA ASP A 228 -11.25 13.08 -4.08
C ASP A 228 -9.84 12.53 -4.29
N ALA A 229 -9.39 11.59 -3.45
CA ALA A 229 -8.05 10.99 -3.45
C ALA A 229 -7.83 9.96 -4.57
N GLY A 230 -8.25 10.33 -5.78
CA GLY A 230 -8.18 9.54 -7.01
C GLY A 230 -7.16 10.09 -8.03
N PRO A 231 -7.33 9.75 -9.32
CA PRO A 231 -6.40 10.16 -10.38
C PRO A 231 -6.24 11.69 -10.54
N GLY A 232 -7.27 12.47 -10.15
CA GLY A 232 -7.26 13.94 -10.26
C GLY A 232 -6.24 14.63 -9.34
N VAL A 233 -5.83 13.98 -8.25
CA VAL A 233 -4.86 14.54 -7.28
C VAL A 233 -3.56 14.98 -7.97
N ALA A 234 -3.08 14.21 -8.94
CA ALA A 234 -1.84 14.53 -9.63
C ALA A 234 -1.94 15.84 -10.43
N ASP A 235 -3.07 16.12 -11.06
CA ASP A 235 -3.26 17.37 -11.80
C ASP A 235 -3.35 18.57 -10.85
N GLU A 236 -4.14 18.44 -9.78
CA GLU A 236 -4.27 19.49 -8.76
C GLU A 236 -2.92 19.82 -8.11
N VAL A 237 -2.16 18.80 -7.70
CA VAL A 237 -0.81 18.99 -7.13
C VAL A 237 0.12 19.68 -8.13
N LEU A 238 0.11 19.28 -9.41
CA LEU A 238 0.89 19.94 -10.45
C LEU A 238 0.43 21.39 -10.69
N GLY A 239 -0.88 21.66 -10.63
CA GLY A 239 -1.48 23.00 -10.68
C GLY A 239 -0.95 23.90 -9.57
N VAL A 240 -1.00 23.42 -8.32
CA VAL A 240 -0.50 24.14 -7.14
C VAL A 240 1.01 24.38 -7.25
N LEU A 241 1.80 23.36 -7.61
CA LEU A 241 3.24 23.52 -7.78
C LEU A 241 3.61 24.52 -8.89
N ARG A 242 2.84 24.55 -10.00
CA ARG A 242 2.99 25.58 -11.05
C ARG A 242 2.71 26.98 -10.51
N ALA A 243 1.64 27.16 -9.73
CA ALA A 243 1.31 28.44 -9.11
C ALA A 243 2.40 28.91 -8.12
N LEU A 244 3.06 27.97 -7.43
CA LEU A 244 4.20 28.23 -6.55
C LEU A 244 5.54 28.39 -7.29
N ALA A 245 5.56 28.25 -8.62
CA ALA A 245 6.77 28.18 -9.43
C ALA A 245 7.79 27.12 -8.93
N GLY A 246 7.29 26.03 -8.33
CA GLY A 246 8.09 24.97 -7.71
C GLY A 246 8.91 25.42 -6.50
N LYS A 247 8.58 26.56 -5.89
CA LYS A 247 9.32 27.12 -4.75
C LYS A 247 8.50 27.04 -3.47
N PRO A 248 9.16 26.94 -2.30
CA PRO A 248 8.51 27.15 -1.02
C PRO A 248 7.74 28.46 -0.96
N ALA A 249 6.62 28.48 -0.23
CA ALA A 249 5.97 29.73 0.12
C ALA A 249 6.90 30.57 1.03
N PRO A 250 6.81 31.90 1.02
CA PRO A 250 7.55 32.74 1.97
C PRO A 250 7.21 32.36 3.41
N ALA A 251 8.24 32.04 4.21
CA ALA A 251 8.06 31.81 5.64
C ALA A 251 7.78 33.12 6.39
N ASP A 252 7.14 33.03 7.56
CA ASP A 252 6.94 34.16 8.46
C ASP A 252 8.32 34.72 8.88
N PRO A 253 8.61 36.02 8.65
CA PRO A 253 9.90 36.62 9.00
C PRO A 253 10.26 36.52 10.49
N ARG A 254 9.30 36.23 11.36
CA ARG A 254 9.50 36.04 12.80
C ARG A 254 9.88 34.60 13.17
N THR A 255 9.93 33.69 12.21
CA THR A 255 10.32 32.29 12.45
C THR A 255 11.79 32.24 12.89
N PRO A 256 12.12 31.56 14.01
CA PRO A 256 13.51 31.41 14.45
C PRO A 256 14.38 30.75 13.39
N THR A 257 15.62 31.25 13.22
CA THR A 257 16.57 30.75 12.22
C THR A 257 16.82 29.24 12.34
N GLU A 258 16.95 28.72 13.56
CA GLU A 258 17.12 27.29 13.81
C GLU A 258 15.97 26.42 13.25
N VAL A 259 14.75 26.94 13.24
CA VAL A 259 13.58 26.24 12.69
C VAL A 259 13.65 26.27 11.16
N LEU A 260 14.02 27.42 10.58
CA LEU A 260 14.20 27.56 9.13
C LEU A 260 15.31 26.66 8.59
N GLU A 261 16.42 26.51 9.32
CA GLU A 261 17.52 25.60 8.97
C GLU A 261 17.07 24.14 8.99
N ARG A 262 16.31 23.73 10.02
CA ARG A 262 15.74 22.38 10.09
C ARG A 262 14.75 22.09 8.97
N ILE A 263 13.96 23.09 8.57
CA ILE A 263 13.07 22.97 7.41
C ILE A 263 13.89 22.85 6.13
N ALA A 264 14.91 23.67 5.92
CA ALA A 264 15.77 23.61 4.75
C ALA A 264 16.46 22.24 4.60
N ASP A 265 16.98 21.68 5.70
CA ASP A 265 17.50 20.31 5.75
C ASP A 265 16.43 19.29 5.36
N LEU A 266 15.23 19.40 5.95
CA LEU A 266 14.11 18.52 5.62
C LEU A 266 13.78 18.56 4.13
N ARG A 267 13.71 19.74 3.52
CA ARG A 267 13.47 19.90 2.08
C ARG A 267 14.52 19.21 1.25
N SER A 268 15.80 19.40 1.60
CA SER A 268 16.92 18.75 0.91
C SER A 268 16.77 17.22 0.92
N ARG A 269 16.47 16.64 2.10
CA ARG A 269 16.27 15.19 2.24
C ARG A 269 15.04 14.66 1.50
N CYS A 270 13.97 15.44 1.43
CA CYS A 270 12.72 15.02 0.76
C CYS A 270 12.69 15.29 -0.75
N SER A 271 13.73 15.91 -1.30
CA SER A 271 13.83 16.25 -2.74
C SER A 271 14.95 15.51 -3.47
N VAL A 272 15.57 14.52 -2.81
CA VAL A 272 16.67 13.72 -3.39
C VAL A 272 16.19 12.89 -4.60
N PRO A 273 17.08 12.58 -5.57
CA PRO A 273 16.71 11.86 -6.80
C PRO A 273 16.02 10.51 -6.56
N GLU A 274 16.35 9.81 -5.49
CA GLU A 274 15.73 8.53 -5.09
C GLU A 274 14.23 8.71 -4.76
N MET A 275 13.85 9.89 -4.26
CA MET A 275 12.46 10.25 -4.00
C MET A 275 11.71 10.63 -5.27
N ARG A 276 12.44 11.00 -6.33
CA ARG A 276 11.94 11.29 -7.68
C ARG A 276 11.83 10.06 -8.57
N ALA A 277 12.08 8.86 -8.03
CA ALA A 277 12.38 7.65 -8.80
C ALA A 277 11.63 7.63 -10.11
N GLU A 278 12.39 7.63 -11.21
CA GLU A 278 12.07 8.12 -12.54
C GLU A 278 10.73 7.59 -13.15
N GLY A 279 9.62 7.93 -12.51
CA GLY A 279 8.30 7.36 -12.67
C GLY A 279 8.22 5.84 -12.61
N TRP A 280 8.26 5.21 -13.77
CA TRP A 280 8.00 3.78 -14.01
C TRP A 280 9.15 3.08 -14.75
N ARG A 281 10.30 3.74 -14.89
CA ARG A 281 11.42 3.23 -15.71
C ARG A 281 12.05 1.95 -15.16
N HIS A 282 11.95 1.71 -13.86
CA HIS A 282 12.36 0.45 -13.22
C HIS A 282 11.37 -0.70 -13.45
N LEU A 283 10.16 -0.41 -13.94
CA LEU A 283 9.15 -1.43 -14.27
C LEU A 283 9.45 -2.07 -15.63
N THR A 284 9.04 -3.33 -15.78
CA THR A 284 9.25 -4.11 -17.01
C THR A 284 7.98 -4.87 -17.39
N GLY A 285 7.89 -5.34 -18.64
CA GLY A 285 6.80 -6.20 -19.10
C GLY A 285 5.40 -5.60 -18.88
N ALA A 286 4.48 -6.41 -18.33
CA ALA A 286 3.09 -6.00 -18.11
C ALA A 286 2.94 -4.87 -17.08
N ASP A 287 3.80 -4.83 -16.06
CA ASP A 287 3.78 -3.79 -15.03
C ASP A 287 4.12 -2.43 -15.65
N LEU A 288 5.14 -2.38 -16.52
CA LEU A 288 5.49 -1.17 -17.28
C LEU A 288 4.34 -0.68 -18.16
N GLN A 289 3.67 -1.59 -18.88
CA GLN A 289 2.56 -1.21 -19.76
C GLN A 289 1.36 -0.68 -18.96
N THR A 290 1.10 -1.24 -17.79
CA THR A 290 0.04 -0.76 -16.89
C THR A 290 0.37 0.62 -16.35
N ALA A 291 1.61 0.83 -15.91
CA ALA A 291 2.05 2.14 -15.44
C ALA A 291 2.01 3.20 -16.55
N LYS A 292 2.42 2.87 -17.78
CA LYS A 292 2.31 3.80 -18.93
C LYS A 292 0.87 4.21 -19.21
N ARG A 293 -0.08 3.26 -19.23
CA ARG A 293 -1.51 3.59 -19.37
C ARG A 293 -2.03 4.46 -18.24
N ARG A 294 -1.62 4.17 -17.00
CA ARG A 294 -1.98 4.98 -15.83
C ARG A 294 -1.52 6.42 -16.02
N VAL A 295 -0.32 6.62 -16.52
CA VAL A 295 0.27 7.94 -16.76
C VAL A 295 -0.41 8.68 -17.89
N GLU A 296 -0.71 7.99 -18.99
CA GLU A 296 -1.47 8.58 -20.09
C GLU A 296 -2.82 9.07 -19.60
N ALA A 297 -3.50 8.30 -18.74
CA ALA A 297 -4.73 8.73 -18.08
C ALA A 297 -4.50 9.96 -17.18
N LEU A 298 -3.46 9.95 -16.32
CA LEU A 298 -3.13 11.11 -15.48
C LEU A 298 -2.86 12.36 -16.32
N ARG A 299 -2.05 12.25 -17.39
CA ARG A 299 -1.73 13.38 -18.28
C ARG A 299 -2.92 13.86 -19.10
N SER A 300 -3.88 13.00 -19.39
CA SER A 300 -5.10 13.39 -20.11
C SER A 300 -5.99 14.30 -19.26
N LEU A 301 -5.88 14.22 -17.94
CA LEU A 301 -6.58 15.09 -16.99
C LEU A 301 -5.90 16.45 -16.83
N VAL A 302 -4.61 16.58 -17.17
CA VAL A 302 -3.78 17.79 -17.00
C VAL A 302 -3.95 18.81 -18.14
N ARG A 303 -4.92 18.61 -19.04
CA ARG A 303 -5.19 19.48 -20.21
C ARG A 303 -6.40 20.38 -19.97
#